data_AF-H5Y2K3-F1
#
_entry.id   AF-H5Y2K3-F1
#
_cell.length_a   1.000
_cell.length_b   1.000
_cell.length_c   1.000
_cell.angle_alpha   90.00
_cell.angle_beta   90.00
_cell.angle_gamma   90.00
#
_symmetry.space_group_name_H-M   'P 1'
#
loop_
_entity.id
_entity.type
_entity.pdbx_description
1 polymer ?
#
loop_
_entity_poly.entity_id
_entity_poly.type
_entity_poly.pdbx_seq_one_letter_code
_entity_poly.pdbx_strand_id
1 'polypeptide(L)' 'MGDNMHIKNLKISNMGYIKSSDLRFESNNINIIQGANGSGKTTVLAVLYSMFQD' A
#
# COMPACT_ATOMS: atom_id res chain seq x y z
N MET A 1 23.57 9.51 10.26
CA MET A 1 22.88 8.95 9.08
C MET A 1 21.40 9.08 9.37
N GLY A 2 20.66 9.85 8.56
CA GLY A 2 19.24 10.06 8.80
C GLY A 2 18.44 8.81 8.46
N ASP A 3 17.42 8.49 9.26
CA ASP A 3 16.46 7.44 8.93
C ASP A 3 15.65 7.90 7.71
N ASN A 4 15.75 7.16 6.59
CA ASN A 4 14.86 7.37 5.45
C ASN A 4 13.45 6.86 5.81
N MET A 5 12.42 7.53 5.27
CA MET A 5 11.04 7.10 5.49
C MET A 5 10.75 5.80 4.71
N HIS A 6 10.28 4.77 5.41
CA HIS A 6 9.88 3.50 4.81
C HIS A 6 8.53 3.03 5.38
N ILE A 7 7.60 2.68 4.49
CA ILE A 7 6.36 1.99 4.86
C ILE A 7 6.72 0.51 5.08
N LYS A 8 6.41 -0.04 6.27
CA LYS A 8 6.68 -1.45 6.59
C LYS A 8 5.46 -2.34 6.30
N ASN A 9 4.28 -1.89 6.72
CA ASN A 9 3.04 -2.64 6.61
C ASN A 9 1.88 -1.72 6.28
N LEU A 10 0.90 -2.24 5.53
CA LEU A 10 -0.38 -1.59 5.29
C LEU A 10 -1.51 -2.59 5.51
N LYS A 11 -2.43 -2.27 6.42
CA LYS A 11 -3.67 -3.01 6.60
C LYS A 11 -4.83 -2.21 6.05
N ILE A 12 -5.60 -2.82 5.16
CA ILE A 12 -6.77 -2.21 4.53
C ILE A 12 -7.99 -3.05 4.88
N SER A 13 -9.03 -2.39 5.40
CA SER A 13 -10.31 -3.01 5.71
C SER A 13 -11.45 -2.18 5.12
N ASN A 14 -12.40 -2.83 4.46
CA ASN A 14 -13.62 -2.21 3.92
C ASN A 14 -13.38 -0.99 3.00
N MET A 15 -12.42 -1.09 2.07
CA MET A 15 -12.08 -0.01 1.13
C MET A 15 -12.43 -0.41 -0.31
N GLY A 16 -13.53 0.11 -0.85
CA GLY A 16 -14.03 -0.26 -2.18
C GLY A 16 -14.30 -1.77 -2.29
N TYR A 17 -13.63 -2.44 -3.23
CA TYR A 17 -13.72 -3.91 -3.41
C TYR A 17 -12.75 -4.70 -2.51
N ILE A 18 -11.85 -4.04 -1.78
CA ILE A 18 -10.90 -4.68 -0.87
C ILE A 18 -11.59 -4.86 0.49
N LYS A 19 -12.04 -6.09 0.76
CA LYS A 19 -12.67 -6.44 2.05
C LYS A 19 -11.65 -6.46 3.19
N SER A 20 -10.52 -7.12 2.97
CA SER A 20 -9.40 -7.20 3.91
C SER A 20 -8.11 -7.47 3.15
N SER A 21 -7.05 -6.73 3.49
CA SER A 21 -5.70 -6.96 2.95
C SER A 21 -4.65 -6.61 4.01
N ASP A 22 -3.61 -7.44 4.09
CA ASP A 22 -2.42 -7.23 4.93
C ASP A 22 -1.18 -7.29 4.02
N LEU A 23 -0.62 -6.12 3.71
CA LEU A 23 0.53 -5.95 2.82
C LEU A 23 1.79 -5.66 3.62
N ARG A 24 2.87 -6.36 3.30
CA ARG A 24 4.21 -6.17 3.87
C ARG A 24 5.14 -5.68 2.77
N PHE A 25 5.91 -4.64 3.06
CA PHE A 25 6.81 -3.99 2.11
C PHE A 25 8.26 -4.19 2.52
N GLU A 26 9.11 -4.46 1.52
CA GLU A 26 10.55 -4.54 1.69
C GLU A 26 11.19 -3.15 1.59
N SER A 27 12.03 -2.76 2.56
CA SER A 27 12.62 -1.42 2.63
C SER A 27 13.76 -1.15 1.64
N ASN A 28 14.42 -2.21 1.16
CA ASN A 28 15.61 -2.13 0.29
C ASN A 28 15.39 -2.75 -1.10
N ASN A 29 14.14 -3.04 -1.44
CA ASN A 29 13.77 -3.67 -2.70
C ASN A 29 12.63 -2.89 -3.37
N ILE A 30 12.48 -3.07 -4.68
CA ILE A 30 11.31 -2.57 -5.40
C ILE A 30 10.12 -3.47 -5.11
N ASN A 31 9.07 -2.91 -4.52
CA ASN A 31 7.82 -3.62 -4.25
C ASN A 31 6.90 -3.52 -5.48
N ILE A 32 6.49 -4.67 -6.03
CA ILE A 32 5.64 -4.75 -7.22
C ILE A 32 4.22 -5.15 -6.81
N ILE A 33 3.24 -4.31 -7.15
CA ILE A 33 1.81 -4.62 -6.97
C ILE A 33 1.25 -5.04 -8.34
N GLN A 34 0.84 -6.31 -8.45
CA GLN A 34 0.29 -6.88 -9.68
C GLN A 34 -1.09 -7.53 -9.46
N GLY A 35 -1.83 -7.73 -10.55
CA GLY A 35 -3.16 -8.34 -10.53
C GLY A 35 -4.03 -7.91 -11.70
N ALA A 36 -5.20 -8.55 -11.86
CA ALA A 36 -6.15 -8.24 -12.92
C ALA A 36 -6.63 -6.77 -12.89
N ASN A 37 -7.18 -6.28 -14.01
CA ASN A 37 -7.83 -4.98 -14.04
C ASN A 37 -9.01 -4.95 -13.05
N GLY A 38 -9.17 -3.84 -12.34
CA GLY A 38 -10.19 -3.71 -11.28
C GLY A 38 -9.84 -4.39 -9.94
N SER A 39 -8.69 -5.04 -9.79
CA SER A 39 -8.31 -5.75 -8.54
C SER A 39 -7.94 -4.83 -7.36
N GLY A 40 -8.08 -3.51 -7.50
CA GLY A 40 -7.80 -2.55 -6.43
C GLY A 40 -6.34 -2.05 -6.32
N LYS A 41 -5.49 -2.26 -7.35
CA LYS A 41 -4.09 -1.77 -7.34
C LYS A 41 -4.00 -0.26 -7.10
N THR A 42 -4.75 0.53 -7.86
CA THR A 42 -4.82 1.99 -7.67
C THR A 42 -5.44 2.36 -6.32
N THR A 43 -6.36 1.56 -5.80
CA THR A 43 -6.94 1.76 -4.46
C THR A 43 -5.88 1.60 -3.37
N VAL A 44 -5.00 0.61 -3.46
CA VAL A 44 -3.87 0.46 -2.52
C VAL A 44 -2.97 1.71 -2.56
N LEU A 45 -2.64 2.21 -3.75
CA LEU A 45 -1.83 3.43 -3.91
C LEU A 45 -2.54 4.68 -3.37
N ALA A 46 -3.85 4.80 -3.56
CA ALA A 46 -4.64 5.92 -3.04
C ALA A 46 -4.72 5.90 -1.51
N VAL A 47 -4.89 4.72 -0.90
CA VAL A 47 -4.83 4.58 0.57
C VAL A 47 -3.46 4.99 1.08
N LEU A 48 -2.38 4.49 0.48
CA LEU A 48 -1.01 4.90 0.84
C LEU A 48 -0.85 6.41 0.75
N TYR A 49 -1.25 7.02 -0.37
CA TYR A 49 -1.16 8.47 -0.55
C TYR A 49 -1.92 9.25 0.53
N SER A 50 -3.13 8.81 0.88
CA SER A 50 -3.98 9.48 1.88
C SER A 50 -3.38 9.51 3.28
N MET A 51 -2.46 8.59 3.61
CA MET A 51 -1.77 8.57 4.91
C MET A 51 -0.71 9.68 5.05
N PHE A 52 -0.35 10.35 3.95
CA PHE A 52 0.67 11.40 3.91
C PHE A 52 0.13 12.74 3.41
N GLN A 53 -1.20 12.88 3.30
CA GLN A 53 -1.82 14.18 3.06
C GLN A 53 -2.18 14.81 4.41
N ASP A 54 -1.77 16.06 4.60
CA ASP A 54 -2.21 16.91 5.72
C ASP A 54 -3.71 17.22 5.61
#